data_AF-A0A1C3KGC4-F1
#
_entry.id   AF-A0A1C3KGC4-F1
#
_cell.length_a   1.000
_cell.length_b   1.000
_cell.length_c   1.000
_cell.angle_alpha   90.00
_cell.angle_beta   90.00
_cell.angle_gamma   90.00
#
_symmetry.space_group_name_H-M   'P 1'
#
loop_
_entity.id
_entity.type
_entity.pdbx_description
1 polymer ?
#
loop_
_entity_poly.entity_id
_entity_poly.type
_entity_poly.pdbx_seq_one_letter_code
_entity_poly.pdbx_strand_id
1 'polypeptide(L)'
;MDPLKEGIHNLMQNASSLRDVSIKYKDELLENVNQDYLLLGVGEVEGSSGEKANELGENKEEVATKEGEEKKEEAEKKDAEKKDEEKNVAVEKKEEDEKTEEWKRKEWKKWKKGLEGEWKVISTKLEEEKDKWIKDKESEWNEWIKGIEKKWMHYNPNMDKEYNSNILKESINWTDEQWRQWIKTEGKLYMDLDWKKWFFENQSRFDQIIVKEWIQWKKNKIISWLTNDWKRSEQQDWEKFEEKTWTKWFHMTNMKNYLEFKERTDNEWEEWFLWVKKKDNLFIEKVLNEWLKWKDDKNVLYNQWMDVFITNWINKKQWTVWTQERRNLNAKEKATVSA
;
A
#
# COMPACT_ATOMS: atom_id res chain seq x y z
N MET A 1 -13.08 31.33 35.63
CA MET A 1 -12.99 30.58 34.36
C MET A 1 -13.29 29.13 34.71
N ASP A 2 -14.22 28.48 34.00
CA ASP A 2 -14.72 27.15 34.41
C ASP A 2 -13.82 26.01 33.89
N PRO A 3 -13.29 25.14 34.77
CA PRO A 3 -12.57 23.92 34.35
C PRO A 3 -13.44 23.00 33.48
N LEU A 4 -14.77 23.09 33.64
CA LEU A 4 -15.76 22.36 32.84
C LEU A 4 -15.79 22.80 31.37
N LYS A 5 -15.48 24.06 31.03
CA LYS A 5 -15.45 24.51 29.62
C LYS A 5 -14.21 24.01 28.89
N GLU A 6 -13.08 23.90 29.60
CA GLU A 6 -11.81 23.44 29.06
C GLU A 6 -11.80 21.90 28.87
N GLY A 7 -12.46 21.16 29.77
CA GLY A 7 -12.75 19.73 29.57
C GLY A 7 -13.67 19.45 28.37
N ILE A 8 -14.70 20.26 28.15
CA ILE A 8 -15.62 20.10 27.01
C ILE A 8 -14.93 20.48 25.68
N HIS A 9 -14.09 21.52 25.65
CA HIS A 9 -13.32 21.89 24.46
C HIS A 9 -12.34 20.77 24.04
N ASN A 10 -11.66 20.13 25.00
CA ASN A 10 -10.77 18.98 24.73
C ASN A 10 -11.51 17.69 24.35
N LEU A 11 -12.75 17.48 24.84
CA LEU A 11 -13.59 16.37 24.39
C LEU A 11 -14.16 16.58 22.99
N MET A 12 -14.45 17.83 22.58
CA MET A 12 -14.93 18.14 21.24
C MET A 12 -13.82 18.11 20.16
N GLN A 13 -12.55 18.35 20.51
CA GLN A 13 -11.44 18.22 19.55
C GLN A 13 -10.97 16.77 19.32
N ASN A 14 -11.35 15.82 20.18
CA ASN A 14 -11.00 14.40 20.02
C ASN A 14 -12.10 13.55 19.35
N ALA A 15 -13.17 14.17 18.86
CA ALA A 15 -14.16 13.53 17.99
C ALA A 15 -13.56 13.30 16.59
N SER A 16 -12.60 12.38 16.49
CA SER A 16 -12.10 11.88 15.21
C SER A 16 -13.27 11.22 14.49
N SER A 17 -13.60 11.75 13.31
CA SER A 17 -14.61 11.15 12.45
C SER A 17 -14.15 9.75 12.03
N LEU A 18 -15.07 8.89 11.59
CA LEU A 18 -14.68 7.61 10.97
C LEU A 18 -13.79 7.79 9.73
N ARG A 19 -13.78 8.99 9.14
CA ARG A 19 -12.81 9.43 8.13
C ARG A 19 -11.41 9.53 8.71
N ASP A 20 -11.25 10.15 9.87
CA ASP A 20 -9.97 10.28 10.59
C ASP A 20 -9.49 8.92 11.11
N VAL A 21 -10.38 8.04 11.58
CA VAL A 21 -10.03 6.65 11.92
C VAL A 21 -9.61 5.87 10.67
N SER A 22 -10.27 6.06 9.52
CA SER A 22 -9.87 5.45 8.25
C SER A 22 -8.59 6.05 7.65
N ILE A 23 -8.28 7.32 7.93
CA ILE A 23 -7.02 7.97 7.57
C ILE A 23 -5.91 7.43 8.48
N LYS A 24 -6.14 7.38 9.80
CA LYS A 24 -5.24 6.76 10.76
C LYS A 24 -4.97 5.28 10.45
N TYR A 25 -5.96 4.54 9.96
CA TYR A 25 -5.78 3.16 9.48
C TYR A 25 -4.98 3.07 8.18
N LYS A 26 -5.17 4.03 7.25
CA LYS A 26 -4.35 4.14 6.05
C LYS A 26 -2.89 4.46 6.42
N ASP A 27 -2.70 5.38 7.36
CA ASP A 27 -1.40 5.89 7.76
C ASP A 27 -0.67 4.90 8.67
N GLU A 28 -1.34 4.20 9.61
CA GLU A 28 -0.76 3.10 10.41
C GLU A 28 -0.48 1.84 9.56
N LEU A 29 -1.31 1.51 8.56
CA LEU A 29 -0.96 0.43 7.61
C LEU A 29 0.24 0.82 6.75
N LEU A 30 0.32 2.07 6.30
CA LEU A 30 1.47 2.56 5.55
C LEU A 30 2.70 2.71 6.45
N GLU A 31 2.59 3.10 7.72
CA GLU A 31 3.72 3.19 8.65
C GLU A 31 4.23 1.81 9.05
N ASN A 32 3.37 0.83 9.36
CA ASN A 32 3.85 -0.52 9.68
C ASN A 32 4.44 -1.23 8.44
N VAL A 33 3.93 -0.96 7.23
CA VAL A 33 4.56 -1.45 5.99
C VAL A 33 5.81 -0.65 5.62
N ASN A 34 5.89 0.65 5.92
CA ASN A 34 7.05 1.48 5.56
C ASN A 34 8.17 1.47 6.61
N GLN A 35 7.93 1.27 7.91
CA GLN A 35 8.99 1.34 8.93
C GLN A 35 9.99 0.18 8.77
N ASP A 36 9.52 -1.03 8.49
CA ASP A 36 10.39 -2.18 8.18
C ASP A 36 11.09 -2.04 6.81
N TYR A 37 10.53 -1.27 5.88
CA TYR A 37 11.17 -0.96 4.59
C TYR A 37 12.16 0.22 4.67
N LEU A 38 11.90 1.20 5.53
CA LEU A 38 12.75 2.37 5.77
C LEU A 38 14.03 2.01 6.54
N LEU A 39 13.99 0.99 7.40
CA LEU A 39 15.19 0.43 8.04
C LEU A 39 16.17 -0.23 7.06
N LEU A 40 15.74 -0.52 5.83
CA LEU A 40 16.60 -0.93 4.72
C LEU A 40 16.87 0.19 3.69
N GLY A 41 16.34 1.39 3.95
CA GLY A 41 16.34 2.54 3.04
C GLY A 41 17.21 3.74 3.48
N VAL A 42 18.00 3.61 4.55
CA VAL A 42 18.95 4.67 4.97
C VAL A 42 20.23 4.58 4.12
N GLY A 43 20.15 5.20 2.94
CA GLY A 43 21.28 5.50 2.07
C GLY A 43 20.98 6.82 1.35
N GLU A 44 21.22 7.94 2.05
CA GLU A 44 20.98 9.29 1.54
C GLU A 44 21.73 9.54 0.23
N VAL A 45 21.02 10.10 -0.76
CA VAL A 45 21.58 11.11 -1.66
C VAL A 45 20.54 12.23 -1.81
N GLU A 46 20.90 13.43 -1.36
CA GLU A 46 20.11 14.66 -1.51
C GLU A 46 19.95 15.05 -2.99
N GLY A 47 18.81 15.63 -3.40
CA GLY A 47 18.50 15.73 -4.84
C GLY A 47 17.49 16.77 -5.37
N SER A 48 17.08 17.77 -4.58
CA SER A 48 16.54 19.09 -5.01
C SER A 48 15.30 19.23 -5.94
N SER A 49 14.38 20.15 -5.55
CA SER A 49 13.35 20.87 -6.35
C SER A 49 12.17 20.04 -6.92
N GLY A 50 10.90 20.47 -6.94
CA GLY A 50 10.30 21.81 -7.07
C GLY A 50 9.64 21.90 -8.48
N GLU A 51 8.40 22.36 -8.71
CA GLU A 51 7.41 23.11 -7.92
C GLU A 51 5.95 22.68 -8.27
N LYS A 52 4.95 23.39 -7.71
CA LYS A 52 3.51 23.09 -7.81
C LYS A 52 2.86 23.63 -9.10
N ALA A 53 1.90 22.89 -9.64
CA ALA A 53 0.92 23.42 -10.60
C ALA A 53 -0.17 24.24 -9.88
N ASN A 54 -0.65 25.30 -10.54
CA ASN A 54 -1.64 26.22 -10.00
C ASN A 54 -2.54 26.71 -11.15
N GLU A 55 -3.75 26.17 -11.29
CA GLU A 55 -4.76 26.68 -12.23
C GLU A 55 -6.12 26.77 -11.55
N LEU A 56 -6.66 28.00 -11.51
CA LEU A 56 -8.01 28.31 -11.08
C LEU A 56 -8.51 29.38 -12.05
N GLY A 57 -9.45 29.00 -12.93
CA GLY A 57 -9.98 29.84 -14.02
C GLY A 57 -11.47 30.02 -13.89
N GLU A 58 -11.95 31.24 -14.15
CA GLU A 58 -13.26 31.71 -13.71
C GLU A 58 -14.41 31.53 -14.73
N ASN A 59 -15.63 31.73 -14.20
CA ASN A 59 -16.80 32.35 -14.82
C ASN A 59 -17.56 31.66 -15.98
N LYS A 60 -18.89 31.55 -15.78
CA LYS A 60 -19.87 32.12 -16.71
C LYS A 60 -21.24 32.43 -16.08
N GLU A 61 -21.62 33.68 -16.21
CA GLU A 61 -22.97 34.28 -16.29
C GLU A 61 -23.86 33.60 -17.38
N GLU A 62 -25.19 33.79 -17.52
CA GLU A 62 -26.24 34.51 -16.75
C GLU A 62 -27.66 34.08 -17.25
N VAL A 63 -28.69 34.32 -16.41
CA VAL A 63 -30.05 34.88 -16.69
C VAL A 63 -31.12 34.18 -17.58
N ALA A 64 -32.37 34.46 -17.17
CA ALA A 64 -33.70 34.31 -17.79
C ALA A 64 -34.47 33.01 -17.45
N THR A 65 -35.71 32.98 -16.94
CA THR A 65 -36.75 34.00 -16.56
C THR A 65 -37.86 33.26 -15.74
N LYS A 66 -38.92 33.82 -15.10
CA LYS A 66 -39.54 35.17 -15.06
C LYS A 66 -40.34 35.43 -13.73
N GLU A 67 -41.14 36.49 -13.73
CA GLU A 67 -42.24 36.93 -12.83
C GLU A 67 -43.34 35.86 -12.59
N GLY A 68 -44.23 35.93 -11.59
CA GLY A 68 -44.43 36.89 -10.49
C GLY A 68 -45.90 36.88 -9.98
N GLU A 69 -46.11 37.18 -8.68
CA GLU A 69 -47.40 37.62 -8.05
C GLU A 69 -48.61 36.64 -8.07
N GLU A 70 -49.62 36.65 -7.17
CA GLU A 70 -49.88 37.47 -5.97
C GLU A 70 -50.72 36.74 -4.87
N LYS A 71 -50.45 37.14 -3.61
CA LYS A 71 -51.24 37.17 -2.34
C LYS A 71 -52.62 36.49 -2.14
N LYS A 72 -52.74 36.00 -0.88
CA LYS A 72 -53.79 36.19 0.18
C LYS A 72 -54.83 35.09 0.48
N GLU A 73 -54.89 34.75 1.78
CA GLU A 73 -56.06 34.66 2.70
C GLU A 73 -57.40 34.09 2.17
N GLU A 74 -58.21 33.32 2.91
CA GLU A 74 -58.15 32.75 4.28
C GLU A 74 -59.38 31.82 4.41
N ALA A 75 -59.23 30.54 4.81
CA ALA A 75 -60.37 29.64 5.02
C ALA A 75 -60.03 28.37 5.84
N GLU A 76 -59.61 28.53 7.11
CA GLU A 76 -59.66 27.39 8.04
C GLU A 76 -61.11 27.01 8.36
N LYS A 77 -61.43 25.70 8.21
CA LYS A 77 -62.22 24.84 9.14
C LYS A 77 -62.91 23.69 8.39
N LYS A 78 -62.18 22.60 8.19
CA LYS A 78 -62.74 21.23 8.00
C LYS A 78 -61.77 20.05 8.13
N ASP A 79 -60.48 20.28 8.41
CA ASP A 79 -59.45 19.22 8.51
C ASP A 79 -59.08 18.81 9.96
N ALA A 80 -60.04 18.80 10.87
CA ALA A 80 -59.83 18.39 12.27
C ALA A 80 -60.07 16.89 12.53
N GLU A 81 -60.91 16.21 11.74
CA GLU A 81 -61.35 14.83 12.02
C GLU A 81 -60.67 13.73 11.18
N LYS A 82 -59.85 14.08 10.18
CA LYS A 82 -59.09 13.08 9.38
C LYS A 82 -57.64 12.84 9.85
N LYS A 83 -57.11 13.68 10.74
CA LYS A 83 -55.69 13.63 11.13
C LYS A 83 -55.34 12.62 12.22
N ASP A 84 -56.32 12.04 12.90
CA ASP A 84 -56.04 11.10 13.99
C ASP A 84 -56.11 9.62 13.56
N GLU A 85 -56.87 9.27 12.52
CA GLU A 85 -56.80 7.93 11.91
C GLU A 85 -55.49 7.73 11.11
N GLU A 86 -55.07 8.73 10.31
CA GLU A 86 -53.78 8.65 9.59
C GLU A 86 -52.57 8.62 10.54
N LYS A 87 -52.64 9.26 11.71
CA LYS A 87 -51.57 9.18 12.72
C LYS A 87 -51.44 7.80 13.34
N ASN A 88 -52.55 7.15 13.68
CA ASN A 88 -52.49 5.81 14.29
C ASN A 88 -51.95 4.79 13.29
N VAL A 89 -52.38 4.83 12.03
CA VAL A 89 -51.84 3.95 10.96
C VAL A 89 -50.38 4.28 10.62
N ALA A 90 -49.92 5.53 10.77
CA ALA A 90 -48.53 5.92 10.56
C ALA A 90 -47.60 5.58 11.75
N VAL A 91 -48.13 5.43 12.97
CA VAL A 91 -47.38 4.98 14.16
C VAL A 91 -47.19 3.46 14.12
N GLU A 92 -48.21 2.69 13.74
CA GLU A 92 -48.13 1.22 13.61
C GLU A 92 -47.29 0.71 12.43
N LYS A 93 -46.73 1.61 11.60
CA LYS A 93 -45.87 1.27 10.44
C LYS A 93 -44.42 1.73 10.54
N LYS A 94 -43.95 2.10 11.74
CA LYS A 94 -42.53 2.39 12.02
C LYS A 94 -41.86 1.40 12.97
N GLU A 95 -42.52 0.30 13.31
CA GLU A 95 -41.85 -0.90 13.81
C GLU A 95 -41.29 -1.73 12.62
N GLU A 96 -40.36 -1.14 11.87
CA GLU A 96 -39.53 -1.88 10.92
C GLU A 96 -38.41 -2.59 11.70
N ASP A 97 -38.79 -3.67 12.41
CA ASP A 97 -37.94 -4.62 13.12
C ASP A 97 -36.58 -4.04 13.60
N GLU A 98 -36.59 -3.15 14.59
CA GLU A 98 -35.35 -2.61 15.17
C GLU A 98 -34.56 -3.74 15.83
N LYS A 99 -33.65 -4.32 15.06
CA LYS A 99 -32.81 -5.46 15.44
C LYS A 99 -32.16 -5.20 16.80
N THR A 100 -32.36 -6.10 17.75
CA THR A 100 -31.80 -5.93 19.09
C THR A 100 -30.28 -5.88 19.08
N GLU A 101 -29.67 -5.16 20.03
CA GLU A 101 -28.20 -5.17 20.19
C GLU A 101 -27.63 -6.58 20.39
N GLU A 102 -28.40 -7.49 21.01
CA GLU A 102 -28.03 -8.89 21.12
C GLU A 102 -27.95 -9.60 19.75
N TRP A 103 -28.88 -9.30 18.83
CA TRP A 103 -28.85 -9.79 17.45
C TRP A 103 -27.63 -9.24 16.69
N LYS A 104 -27.35 -7.93 16.81
CA LYS A 104 -26.20 -7.29 16.15
C LYS A 104 -24.87 -7.90 16.62
N ARG A 105 -24.71 -8.08 17.95
CA ARG A 105 -23.54 -8.75 18.55
C ARG A 105 -23.45 -10.25 18.17
N LYS A 106 -24.56 -10.94 17.87
CA LYS A 106 -24.58 -12.31 17.34
C LYS A 106 -24.11 -12.37 15.89
N GLU A 107 -24.56 -11.49 15.01
CA GLU A 107 -24.11 -11.45 13.62
C GLU A 107 -22.61 -11.12 13.50
N TRP A 108 -22.08 -10.24 14.35
CA TRP A 108 -20.63 -9.99 14.43
C TRP A 108 -19.83 -11.25 14.78
N LYS A 109 -20.25 -11.99 15.81
CA LYS A 109 -19.62 -13.25 16.22
C LYS A 109 -19.68 -14.31 15.11
N LYS A 110 -20.80 -14.38 14.39
CA LYS A 110 -21.00 -15.27 13.23
C LYS A 110 -20.08 -14.88 12.06
N TRP A 111 -19.97 -13.60 11.75
CA TRP A 111 -19.06 -13.09 10.72
C TRP A 111 -17.59 -13.42 11.05
N LYS A 112 -17.12 -13.12 12.27
CA LYS A 112 -15.76 -13.50 12.72
C LYS A 112 -15.51 -15.01 12.70
N LYS A 113 -16.54 -15.84 12.97
CA LYS A 113 -16.41 -17.31 12.86
C LYS A 113 -16.23 -17.76 11.40
N GLY A 114 -16.93 -17.14 10.45
CA GLY A 114 -16.76 -17.40 9.02
C GLY A 114 -15.37 -16.99 8.52
N LEU A 115 -14.93 -15.79 8.93
CA LEU A 115 -13.63 -15.20 8.60
C LEU A 115 -12.45 -16.13 8.92
N GLU A 116 -12.51 -16.89 10.03
CA GLU A 116 -11.45 -17.85 10.39
C GLU A 116 -11.34 -19.05 9.42
N GLY A 117 -12.46 -19.46 8.81
CA GLY A 117 -12.47 -20.47 7.75
C GLY A 117 -11.88 -19.94 6.44
N GLU A 118 -12.30 -18.75 6.03
CA GLU A 118 -11.79 -18.08 4.83
C GLU A 118 -10.30 -17.72 4.97
N TRP A 119 -9.87 -17.32 6.16
CA TRP A 119 -8.47 -17.03 6.46
C TRP A 119 -7.56 -18.24 6.22
N LYS A 120 -7.99 -19.46 6.58
CA LYS A 120 -7.20 -20.67 6.34
C LYS A 120 -6.99 -20.93 4.85
N VAL A 121 -8.02 -20.69 4.03
CA VAL A 121 -7.95 -20.85 2.58
C VAL A 121 -6.94 -19.88 1.97
N ILE A 122 -7.03 -18.59 2.31
CA ILE A 122 -6.07 -17.60 1.78
C ILE A 122 -4.65 -17.78 2.35
N SER A 123 -4.49 -18.17 3.63
CA SER A 123 -3.17 -18.46 4.22
C SER A 123 -2.48 -19.60 3.48
N THR A 124 -3.20 -20.70 3.22
CA THR A 124 -2.66 -21.84 2.47
C THR A 124 -2.28 -21.43 1.05
N LYS A 125 -3.15 -20.67 0.35
CA LYS A 125 -2.84 -20.15 -1.00
C LYS A 125 -1.56 -19.30 -1.01
N LEU A 126 -1.43 -18.37 -0.07
CA LEU A 126 -0.25 -17.48 0.00
C LEU A 126 1.03 -18.23 0.39
N GLU A 127 0.93 -19.25 1.25
CA GLU A 127 2.03 -20.17 1.58
C GLU A 127 2.48 -20.94 0.31
N GLU A 128 1.54 -21.51 -0.46
CA GLU A 128 1.81 -22.22 -1.73
C GLU A 128 2.39 -21.30 -2.82
N GLU A 129 1.86 -20.09 -2.98
CA GLU A 129 2.36 -19.12 -3.97
C GLU A 129 3.78 -18.64 -3.62
N LYS A 130 4.09 -18.46 -2.33
CA LYS A 130 5.43 -18.17 -1.82
C LYS A 130 6.40 -19.34 -2.06
N ASP A 131 5.99 -20.58 -1.79
CA ASP A 131 6.81 -21.77 -2.08
C ASP A 131 7.16 -21.87 -3.56
N LYS A 132 6.16 -21.68 -4.42
CA LYS A 132 6.35 -21.63 -5.87
C LYS A 132 7.28 -20.48 -6.26
N TRP A 133 7.07 -19.28 -5.72
CA TRP A 133 7.90 -18.12 -6.00
C TRP A 133 9.37 -18.38 -5.67
N ILE A 134 9.68 -18.86 -4.46
CA ILE A 134 11.05 -19.18 -4.03
C ILE A 134 11.68 -20.22 -4.96
N LYS A 135 10.94 -21.28 -5.33
CA LYS A 135 11.41 -22.32 -6.25
C LYS A 135 11.69 -21.78 -7.66
N ASP A 136 10.81 -20.94 -8.19
CA ASP A 136 10.98 -20.31 -9.50
C ASP A 136 12.20 -19.36 -9.47
N LYS A 137 12.34 -18.52 -8.43
CA LYS A 137 13.53 -17.66 -8.22
C LYS A 137 14.83 -18.45 -8.08
N GLU A 138 14.81 -19.63 -7.47
CA GLU A 138 15.99 -20.52 -7.36
C GLU A 138 16.47 -21.00 -8.74
N SER A 139 15.54 -21.24 -9.67
CA SER A 139 15.89 -21.55 -11.06
C SER A 139 16.46 -20.32 -11.80
N GLU A 140 15.78 -19.17 -11.70
CA GLU A 140 16.20 -17.90 -12.33
C GLU A 140 17.56 -17.43 -11.83
N TRP A 141 17.88 -17.61 -10.55
CA TRP A 141 19.17 -17.25 -9.94
C TRP A 141 20.36 -17.85 -10.70
N ASN A 142 20.26 -19.13 -11.07
CA ASN A 142 21.33 -19.84 -11.77
C ASN A 142 21.49 -19.37 -13.23
N GLU A 143 20.41 -18.91 -13.87
CA GLU A 143 20.44 -18.30 -15.20
C GLU A 143 20.97 -16.87 -15.15
N TRP A 144 20.56 -16.11 -14.14
CA TRP A 144 21.03 -14.74 -13.91
C TRP A 144 22.53 -14.68 -13.68
N ILE A 145 23.08 -15.51 -12.79
CA ILE A 145 24.54 -15.60 -12.56
C ILE A 145 25.30 -15.88 -13.87
N LYS A 146 24.87 -16.87 -14.67
CA LYS A 146 25.47 -17.17 -15.97
C LYS A 146 25.34 -16.00 -16.96
N GLY A 147 24.24 -15.25 -16.88
CA GLY A 147 24.01 -14.03 -17.65
C GLY A 147 25.02 -12.93 -17.30
N ILE A 148 25.24 -12.68 -16.01
CA ILE A 148 26.24 -11.71 -15.52
C ILE A 148 27.66 -12.19 -15.89
N GLU A 149 28.02 -13.45 -15.65
CA GLU A 149 29.31 -13.99 -16.08
C GLU A 149 29.55 -13.76 -17.57
N LYS A 150 28.58 -14.09 -18.43
CA LYS A 150 28.68 -13.87 -19.88
C LYS A 150 28.78 -12.39 -20.25
N LYS A 151 28.02 -11.50 -19.59
CA LYS A 151 28.07 -10.04 -19.77
C LYS A 151 29.47 -9.50 -19.49
N TRP A 152 30.11 -9.99 -18.44
CA TRP A 152 31.40 -9.48 -17.94
C TRP A 152 32.64 -10.18 -18.52
N MET A 153 32.45 -11.29 -19.25
CA MET A 153 33.53 -11.95 -20.00
C MET A 153 33.84 -11.29 -21.36
N HIS A 154 32.93 -10.47 -21.91
CA HIS A 154 33.08 -9.83 -23.23
C HIS A 154 32.98 -8.30 -23.16
N TYR A 155 33.53 -7.63 -24.15
CA TYR A 155 33.47 -6.17 -24.29
C TYR A 155 32.03 -5.69 -24.54
N ASN A 156 31.53 -4.83 -23.65
CA ASN A 156 30.24 -4.16 -23.80
C ASN A 156 30.46 -2.70 -24.27
N PRO A 157 30.13 -2.35 -25.53
CA PRO A 157 30.26 -0.96 -26.02
C PRO A 157 29.30 0.02 -25.34
N ASN A 158 28.25 -0.47 -24.64
CA ASN A 158 27.29 0.37 -23.92
C ASN A 158 27.63 0.56 -22.44
N MET A 159 28.78 0.06 -21.96
CA MET A 159 29.14 0.04 -20.54
C MET A 159 29.11 1.43 -19.88
N ASP A 160 29.69 2.43 -20.54
CA ASP A 160 29.67 3.84 -20.10
C ASP A 160 28.23 4.34 -19.89
N LYS A 161 27.31 3.99 -20.80
CA LYS A 161 25.90 4.39 -20.73
C LYS A 161 25.12 3.60 -19.67
N GLU A 162 25.43 2.31 -19.49
CA GLU A 162 24.73 1.41 -18.59
C GLU A 162 25.00 1.73 -17.11
N TYR A 163 26.23 2.13 -16.79
CA TYR A 163 26.65 2.47 -15.42
C TYR A 163 26.90 3.97 -15.20
N ASN A 164 26.57 4.82 -16.16
CA ASN A 164 26.86 6.26 -16.16
C ASN A 164 28.33 6.58 -15.83
N SER A 165 29.25 5.94 -16.57
CA SER A 165 30.69 6.00 -16.38
C SER A 165 31.42 6.41 -17.67
N ASN A 166 32.75 6.53 -17.60
CA ASN A 166 33.65 6.90 -18.69
C ASN A 166 34.76 5.84 -18.92
N ILE A 167 34.56 4.63 -18.38
CA ILE A 167 35.52 3.54 -18.35
C ILE A 167 36.05 3.17 -19.74
N LEU A 168 35.23 3.21 -20.78
CA LEU A 168 35.64 2.86 -22.14
C LEU A 168 36.67 3.86 -22.70
N LYS A 169 36.62 5.12 -22.26
CA LYS A 169 37.56 6.19 -22.63
C LYS A 169 38.83 6.16 -21.77
N GLU A 170 38.71 5.95 -20.47
CA GLU A 170 39.89 5.90 -19.58
C GLU A 170 40.76 4.67 -19.85
N SER A 171 40.13 3.51 -20.06
CA SER A 171 40.79 2.22 -20.27
C SER A 171 41.52 2.04 -21.62
N ILE A 172 41.70 3.10 -22.41
CA ILE A 172 42.37 3.02 -23.72
C ILE A 172 43.85 2.62 -23.56
N ASN A 173 44.53 3.19 -22.56
CA ASN A 173 45.97 3.02 -22.33
C ASN A 173 46.29 2.39 -20.95
N TRP A 174 45.33 1.68 -20.35
CA TRP A 174 45.52 1.10 -19.02
C TRP A 174 46.52 -0.05 -19.00
N THR A 175 47.36 -0.01 -17.98
CA THR A 175 48.26 -1.11 -17.58
C THR A 175 47.49 -2.25 -16.92
N ASP A 176 48.12 -3.43 -16.84
CA ASP A 176 47.59 -4.59 -16.11
C ASP A 176 47.24 -4.28 -14.65
N GLU A 177 47.94 -3.34 -14.00
CA GLU A 177 47.65 -2.95 -12.61
C GLU A 177 46.41 -2.05 -12.51
N GLN A 178 46.23 -1.11 -13.43
CA GLN A 178 45.02 -0.28 -13.48
C GLN A 178 43.77 -1.13 -13.70
N TRP A 179 43.83 -2.13 -14.59
CA TRP A 179 42.75 -3.11 -14.76
C TRP A 179 42.47 -3.92 -13.50
N ARG A 180 43.51 -4.33 -12.74
CA ARG A 180 43.38 -5.07 -11.46
C ARG A 180 42.77 -4.24 -10.35
N GLN A 181 43.07 -2.93 -10.29
CA GLN A 181 42.49 -2.03 -9.31
C GLN A 181 41.01 -1.76 -9.64
N TRP A 182 40.71 -1.36 -10.88
CA TRP A 182 39.35 -1.04 -11.31
C TRP A 182 38.35 -2.19 -11.10
N ILE A 183 38.69 -3.42 -11.47
CA ILE A 183 37.75 -4.55 -11.32
C ILE A 183 37.45 -4.87 -9.84
N LYS A 184 38.36 -4.52 -8.92
CA LYS A 184 38.16 -4.67 -7.47
C LYS A 184 37.37 -3.51 -6.85
N THR A 185 37.28 -2.36 -7.52
CA THR A 185 36.59 -1.17 -7.04
C THR A 185 35.31 -0.93 -7.83
N GLU A 186 35.39 -0.17 -8.92
CA GLU A 186 34.25 0.22 -9.75
C GLU A 186 33.62 -0.95 -10.49
N GLY A 187 34.43 -1.89 -11.01
CA GLY A 187 33.91 -3.10 -11.65
C GLY A 187 33.06 -3.94 -10.69
N LYS A 188 33.49 -4.08 -9.43
CA LYS A 188 32.70 -4.71 -8.36
C LYS A 188 31.43 -3.92 -8.07
N LEU A 189 31.53 -2.59 -7.93
CA LEU A 189 30.37 -1.71 -7.70
C LEU A 189 29.32 -1.81 -8.82
N TYR A 190 29.73 -1.91 -10.08
CA TYR A 190 28.82 -2.03 -11.22
C TYR A 190 28.10 -3.38 -11.23
N MET A 191 28.77 -4.47 -10.83
CA MET A 191 28.12 -5.76 -10.61
C MET A 191 27.16 -5.71 -9.40
N ASP A 192 27.51 -4.98 -8.33
CA ASP A 192 26.61 -4.75 -7.19
C ASP A 192 25.36 -3.94 -7.58
N LEU A 193 25.46 -3.06 -8.58
CA LEU A 193 24.30 -2.38 -9.17
C LEU A 193 23.41 -3.36 -9.97
N ASP A 194 24.00 -4.26 -10.77
CA ASP A 194 23.27 -5.33 -11.46
C ASP A 194 22.51 -6.23 -10.45
N TRP A 195 23.18 -6.62 -9.35
CA TRP A 195 22.60 -7.40 -8.25
C TRP A 195 21.44 -6.69 -7.57
N LYS A 196 21.67 -5.45 -7.11
CA LYS A 196 20.63 -4.63 -6.44
C LYS A 196 19.42 -4.42 -7.34
N LYS A 197 19.63 -4.18 -8.65
CA LYS A 197 18.55 -4.03 -9.62
C LYS A 197 17.73 -5.31 -9.77
N TRP A 198 18.38 -6.45 -10.04
CA TRP A 198 17.68 -7.73 -10.16
C TRP A 198 16.94 -8.09 -8.87
N PHE A 199 17.56 -7.85 -7.71
CA PHE A 199 16.91 -8.09 -6.43
C PHE A 199 15.67 -7.19 -6.24
N PHE A 200 15.79 -5.88 -6.49
CA PHE A 200 14.68 -4.93 -6.34
C PHE A 200 13.50 -5.24 -7.27
N GLU A 201 13.78 -5.59 -8.53
CA GLU A 201 12.74 -6.01 -9.48
C GLU A 201 11.99 -7.26 -9.01
N ASN A 202 12.68 -8.20 -8.35
CA ASN A 202 12.05 -9.39 -7.79
C ASN A 202 11.29 -9.13 -6.48
N GLN A 203 11.84 -8.31 -5.58
CA GLN A 203 11.14 -7.85 -4.37
C GLN A 203 9.82 -7.17 -4.74
N SER A 204 9.86 -6.19 -5.65
CA SER A 204 8.67 -5.45 -6.08
C SER A 204 7.59 -6.36 -6.67
N ARG A 205 7.97 -7.43 -7.39
CA ARG A 205 7.01 -8.44 -7.91
C ARG A 205 6.44 -9.31 -6.80
N PHE A 206 7.24 -9.75 -5.84
CA PHE A 206 6.77 -10.49 -4.67
C PHE A 206 5.75 -9.66 -3.88
N ASP A 207 6.03 -8.38 -3.65
CA ASP A 207 5.14 -7.46 -2.94
C ASP A 207 3.83 -7.22 -3.70
N GLN A 208 3.90 -7.08 -5.03
CA GLN A 208 2.72 -6.89 -5.88
C GLN A 208 1.80 -8.11 -5.95
N ILE A 209 2.33 -9.32 -5.74
CA ILE A 209 1.56 -10.57 -5.77
C ILE A 209 1.12 -10.93 -4.35
N ILE A 210 2.05 -11.26 -3.47
CA ILE A 210 1.80 -11.89 -2.17
C ILE A 210 1.33 -10.87 -1.13
N VAL A 211 2.10 -9.81 -0.90
CA VAL A 211 1.82 -8.80 0.15
C VAL A 211 0.54 -8.02 -0.19
N LYS A 212 0.40 -7.61 -1.45
CA LYS A 212 -0.78 -6.89 -1.94
C LYS A 212 -2.04 -7.73 -1.90
N GLU A 213 -1.99 -9.02 -2.22
CA GLU A 213 -3.17 -9.88 -2.11
C GLU A 213 -3.62 -10.02 -0.64
N TRP A 214 -2.69 -10.20 0.29
CA TRP A 214 -3.01 -10.23 1.73
C TRP A 214 -3.67 -8.93 2.22
N ILE A 215 -3.10 -7.77 1.88
CA ILE A 215 -3.66 -6.45 2.22
C ILE A 215 -5.05 -6.26 1.60
N GLN A 216 -5.21 -6.60 0.32
CA GLN A 216 -6.48 -6.46 -0.39
C GLN A 216 -7.55 -7.42 0.15
N TRP A 217 -7.17 -8.64 0.55
CA TRP A 217 -8.07 -9.59 1.19
C TRP A 217 -8.61 -9.04 2.52
N LYS A 218 -7.72 -8.60 3.42
CA LYS A 218 -8.11 -7.97 4.71
C LYS A 218 -9.06 -6.79 4.48
N LYS A 219 -8.71 -5.90 3.54
CA LYS A 219 -9.51 -4.74 3.15
C LYS A 219 -10.91 -5.13 2.64
N ASN A 220 -10.99 -6.12 1.75
CA ASN A 220 -12.26 -6.60 1.21
C ASN A 220 -13.16 -7.19 2.31
N LYS A 221 -12.58 -7.89 3.29
CA LYS A 221 -13.36 -8.46 4.41
C LYS A 221 -13.94 -7.39 5.32
N ILE A 222 -13.15 -6.42 5.79
CA ILE A 222 -13.71 -5.35 6.64
C ILE A 222 -14.72 -4.48 5.87
N ILE A 223 -14.49 -4.22 4.57
CA ILE A 223 -15.49 -3.53 3.74
C ILE A 223 -16.79 -4.33 3.64
N SER A 224 -16.77 -5.65 3.48
CA SER A 224 -18.00 -6.45 3.40
C SER A 224 -18.79 -6.49 4.72
N TRP A 225 -18.12 -6.31 5.87
CA TRP A 225 -18.80 -6.07 7.15
C TRP A 225 -19.44 -4.68 7.21
N LEU A 226 -18.67 -3.63 6.92
CA LEU A 226 -19.11 -2.23 7.01
C LEU A 226 -20.22 -1.87 6.00
N THR A 227 -20.28 -2.57 4.86
CA THR A 227 -21.28 -2.36 3.81
C THR A 227 -22.52 -3.25 3.92
N ASN A 228 -22.63 -4.08 4.97
CA ASN A 228 -23.84 -4.86 5.25
C ASN A 228 -25.05 -3.93 5.45
N ASP A 229 -26.16 -4.21 4.76
CA ASP A 229 -27.30 -3.30 4.61
C ASP A 229 -27.80 -2.73 5.96
N TRP A 230 -27.96 -3.57 6.98
CA TRP A 230 -28.45 -3.12 8.28
C TRP A 230 -27.45 -2.24 9.03
N LYS A 231 -26.15 -2.55 8.93
CA LYS A 231 -25.08 -1.79 9.58
C LYS A 231 -24.87 -0.45 8.87
N ARG A 232 -25.02 -0.43 7.54
CA ARG A 232 -25.00 0.78 6.72
C ARG A 232 -26.19 1.69 7.00
N SER A 233 -27.41 1.15 7.12
CA SER A 233 -28.59 1.95 7.47
C SER A 233 -28.44 2.55 8.87
N GLU A 234 -28.10 1.73 9.85
CA GLU A 234 -27.83 2.16 11.23
C GLU A 234 -26.77 3.27 11.31
N GLN A 235 -25.64 3.10 10.60
CA GLN A 235 -24.59 4.12 10.50
C GLN A 235 -25.14 5.45 9.96
N GLN A 236 -25.92 5.41 8.87
CA GLN A 236 -26.51 6.61 8.27
C GLN A 236 -27.54 7.29 9.19
N ASP A 237 -28.27 6.53 9.99
CA ASP A 237 -29.26 7.08 10.92
C ASP A 237 -28.59 7.72 12.15
N TRP A 238 -27.46 7.18 12.61
CA TRP A 238 -26.64 7.82 13.64
C TRP A 238 -25.85 9.03 13.12
N GLU A 239 -25.38 9.04 11.87
CA GLU A 239 -24.81 10.23 11.22
C GLU A 239 -25.82 11.39 11.19
N LYS A 240 -27.04 11.13 10.70
CA LYS A 240 -28.16 12.11 10.72
C LYS A 240 -28.58 12.54 12.13
N PHE A 241 -28.26 11.75 13.16
CA PHE A 241 -28.49 12.11 14.57
C PHE A 241 -27.33 12.97 15.11
N GLU A 242 -26.09 12.69 14.72
CA GLU A 242 -24.93 13.50 15.07
C GLU A 242 -25.02 14.93 14.53
N GLU A 243 -25.50 15.11 13.29
CA GLU A 243 -25.71 16.42 12.65
C GLU A 243 -26.76 17.32 13.34
N LYS A 244 -27.69 16.74 14.11
CA LYS A 244 -28.81 17.47 14.72
C LYS A 244 -28.45 17.99 16.12
N THR A 245 -27.88 19.19 16.19
CA THR A 245 -27.32 19.75 17.44
C THR A 245 -28.34 20.01 18.57
N TRP A 246 -29.59 20.37 18.25
CA TRP A 246 -30.56 20.89 19.25
C TRP A 246 -31.55 19.85 19.81
N THR A 247 -31.82 18.74 19.11
CA THR A 247 -32.83 17.75 19.55
C THR A 247 -32.27 16.64 20.46
N LYS A 248 -30.95 16.50 20.57
CA LYS A 248 -30.29 15.44 21.38
C LYS A 248 -30.71 15.45 22.86
N TRP A 249 -31.02 16.62 23.42
CA TRP A 249 -31.35 16.75 24.84
C TRP A 249 -32.75 16.23 25.22
N PHE A 250 -33.67 16.15 24.25
CA PHE A 250 -35.06 15.74 24.49
C PHE A 250 -35.32 14.23 24.30
N HIS A 251 -34.32 13.46 23.83
CA HIS A 251 -34.48 12.04 23.52
C HIS A 251 -33.46 11.16 24.26
N MET A 252 -33.67 10.97 25.57
CA MET A 252 -32.80 10.12 26.41
C MET A 252 -32.63 8.69 25.85
N THR A 253 -33.70 8.09 25.31
CA THR A 253 -33.64 6.76 24.68
C THR A 253 -32.72 6.74 23.47
N ASN A 254 -32.81 7.73 22.58
CA ASN A 254 -31.97 7.82 21.39
C ASN A 254 -30.50 8.04 21.78
N MET A 255 -30.23 8.84 22.81
CA MET A 255 -28.88 9.03 23.35
C MET A 255 -28.31 7.73 23.92
N LYS A 256 -29.14 6.92 24.60
CA LYS A 256 -28.75 5.59 25.10
C LYS A 256 -28.42 4.64 23.93
N ASN A 257 -29.32 4.48 22.97
CA ASN A 257 -29.11 3.59 21.82
C ASN A 257 -27.88 4.01 21.00
N TYR A 258 -27.63 5.31 20.84
CA TYR A 258 -26.43 5.86 20.21
C TYR A 258 -25.13 5.52 20.96
N LEU A 259 -25.15 5.57 22.30
CA LEU A 259 -24.00 5.15 23.11
C LEU A 259 -23.76 3.63 23.01
N GLU A 260 -24.81 2.81 23.03
CA GLU A 260 -24.71 1.35 22.82
C GLU A 260 -24.17 1.01 21.42
N PHE A 261 -24.59 1.76 20.38
CA PHE A 261 -24.06 1.68 19.03
C PHE A 261 -22.56 2.03 18.95
N LYS A 262 -22.13 3.12 19.60
CA LYS A 262 -20.71 3.51 19.66
C LYS A 262 -19.88 2.46 20.38
N GLU A 263 -20.28 2.08 21.59
CA GLU A 263 -19.62 1.03 22.38
C GLU A 263 -19.48 -0.26 21.58
N ARG A 264 -20.54 -0.72 20.89
CA ARG A 264 -20.45 -1.89 20.03
C ARG A 264 -19.49 -1.69 18.86
N THR A 265 -19.54 -0.54 18.18
CA THR A 265 -18.67 -0.26 17.02
C THR A 265 -17.20 -0.21 17.41
N ASP A 266 -16.87 0.40 18.55
CA ASP A 266 -15.51 0.45 19.09
C ASP A 266 -15.00 -0.96 19.47
N ASN A 267 -15.84 -1.76 20.14
CA ASN A 267 -15.54 -3.18 20.43
C ASN A 267 -15.34 -4.02 19.15
N GLU A 268 -16.19 -3.83 18.13
CA GLU A 268 -16.05 -4.51 16.83
C GLU A 268 -14.70 -4.15 16.17
N TRP A 269 -14.28 -2.88 16.24
CA TRP A 269 -12.98 -2.45 15.75
C TRP A 269 -11.82 -3.05 16.54
N GLU A 270 -11.82 -2.97 17.88
CA GLU A 270 -10.75 -3.54 18.71
C GLU A 270 -10.59 -5.05 18.44
N GLU A 271 -11.69 -5.80 18.42
CA GLU A 271 -11.65 -7.23 18.14
C GLU A 271 -11.19 -7.55 16.70
N TRP A 272 -11.48 -6.69 15.71
CA TRP A 272 -10.93 -6.81 14.35
C TRP A 272 -9.43 -6.55 14.34
N PHE A 273 -8.96 -5.48 14.98
CA PHE A 273 -7.53 -5.13 15.05
C PHE A 273 -6.70 -6.20 15.74
N LEU A 274 -7.17 -6.73 16.87
CA LEU A 274 -6.51 -7.83 17.58
C LEU A 274 -6.46 -9.11 16.74
N TRP A 275 -7.53 -9.42 15.99
CA TRP A 275 -7.55 -10.55 15.06
C TRP A 275 -6.58 -10.34 13.90
N VAL A 276 -6.61 -9.18 13.23
CA VAL A 276 -5.72 -8.81 12.12
C VAL A 276 -4.26 -8.88 12.55
N LYS A 277 -3.89 -8.24 13.67
CA LYS A 277 -2.52 -8.27 14.20
C LYS A 277 -2.02 -9.69 14.43
N LYS A 278 -2.87 -10.58 14.97
CA LYS A 278 -2.53 -12.00 15.14
C LYS A 278 -2.32 -12.71 13.80
N LYS A 279 -3.10 -12.39 12.75
CA LYS A 279 -2.95 -12.99 11.42
C LYS A 279 -1.75 -12.42 10.65
N ASP A 280 -1.47 -11.13 10.82
CA ASP A 280 -0.31 -10.46 10.24
C ASP A 280 0.98 -11.07 10.80
N ASN A 281 1.07 -11.32 12.10
CA ASN A 281 2.21 -12.02 12.70
C ASN A 281 2.43 -13.41 12.08
N LEU A 282 1.36 -14.18 11.86
CA LEU A 282 1.45 -15.51 11.23
C LEU A 282 1.86 -15.44 9.75
N PHE A 283 1.40 -14.41 9.03
CA PHE A 283 1.82 -14.13 7.65
C PHE A 283 3.30 -13.72 7.58
N ILE A 284 3.76 -12.85 8.49
CA ILE A 284 5.18 -12.48 8.62
C ILE A 284 6.02 -13.73 8.90
N GLU A 285 5.65 -14.51 9.91
CA GLU A 285 6.38 -15.70 10.38
C GLU A 285 6.56 -16.75 9.28
N LYS A 286 5.49 -17.07 8.54
CA LYS A 286 5.49 -18.14 7.54
C LYS A 286 5.84 -17.70 6.13
N VAL A 287 5.50 -16.46 5.75
CA VAL A 287 5.56 -16.02 4.35
C VAL A 287 6.69 -15.04 4.12
N LEU A 288 6.78 -13.97 4.91
CA LEU A 288 7.80 -12.94 4.71
C LEU A 288 9.18 -13.41 5.20
N ASN A 289 9.25 -14.01 6.39
CA ASN A 289 10.53 -14.43 6.97
C ASN A 289 11.27 -15.46 6.12
N GLU A 290 10.56 -16.36 5.44
CA GLU A 290 11.20 -17.34 4.55
C GLU A 290 11.74 -16.68 3.26
N TRP A 291 11.03 -15.70 2.71
CA TRP A 291 11.52 -14.89 1.58
C TRP A 291 12.73 -14.03 1.98
N LEU A 292 12.68 -13.38 3.16
CA LEU A 292 13.80 -12.60 3.70
C LEU A 292 15.02 -13.48 3.97
N LYS A 293 14.83 -14.69 4.52
CA LYS A 293 15.91 -15.66 4.68
C LYS A 293 16.52 -16.08 3.34
N TRP A 294 15.70 -16.40 2.35
CA TRP A 294 16.19 -16.74 1.00
C TRP A 294 16.99 -15.58 0.39
N LYS A 295 16.54 -14.33 0.55
CA LYS A 295 17.28 -13.12 0.16
C LYS A 295 18.65 -13.06 0.83
N ASP A 296 18.73 -13.26 2.14
CA ASP A 296 19.98 -13.16 2.90
C ASP A 296 20.96 -14.29 2.48
N ASP A 297 20.46 -15.51 2.35
CA ASP A 297 21.22 -16.66 1.83
C ASP A 297 21.77 -16.37 0.41
N LYS A 298 20.96 -15.74 -0.47
CA LYS A 298 21.40 -15.35 -1.82
C LYS A 298 22.40 -14.20 -1.81
N ASN A 299 22.28 -13.25 -0.90
CA ASN A 299 23.27 -12.18 -0.76
C ASN A 299 24.63 -12.74 -0.32
N VAL A 300 24.66 -13.75 0.55
CA VAL A 300 25.90 -14.46 0.91
C VAL A 300 26.50 -15.18 -0.31
N LEU A 301 25.68 -15.94 -1.05
CA LEU A 301 26.13 -16.66 -2.25
C LEU A 301 26.62 -15.72 -3.35
N TYR A 302 25.94 -14.58 -3.54
CA TYR A 302 26.35 -13.51 -4.45
C TYR A 302 27.76 -13.00 -4.12
N ASN A 303 28.00 -12.62 -2.86
CA ASN A 303 29.29 -12.08 -2.43
C ASN A 303 30.43 -13.12 -2.58
N GLN A 304 30.16 -14.39 -2.26
CA GLN A 304 31.13 -15.48 -2.46
C GLN A 304 31.44 -15.70 -3.94
N TRP A 305 30.41 -15.74 -4.80
CA TRP A 305 30.59 -15.85 -6.25
C TRP A 305 31.37 -14.65 -6.80
N MET A 306 31.08 -13.44 -6.34
CA MET A 306 31.71 -12.19 -6.78
C MET A 306 33.23 -12.21 -6.59
N ASP A 307 33.69 -12.53 -5.38
CA ASP A 307 35.12 -12.52 -5.07
C ASP A 307 35.88 -13.62 -5.83
N VAL A 308 35.24 -14.77 -6.09
CA VAL A 308 35.77 -15.84 -6.94
C VAL A 308 35.81 -15.40 -8.41
N PHE A 309 34.76 -14.76 -8.91
CA PHE A 309 34.65 -14.27 -10.28
C PHE A 309 35.72 -13.21 -10.58
N ILE A 310 35.84 -12.18 -9.75
CA ILE A 310 36.87 -11.13 -9.87
C ILE A 310 38.28 -11.74 -9.83
N THR A 311 38.54 -12.66 -8.89
CA THR A 311 39.83 -13.35 -8.80
C THR A 311 40.16 -14.12 -10.08
N ASN A 312 39.19 -14.85 -10.64
CA ASN A 312 39.36 -15.59 -11.90
C ASN A 312 39.53 -14.67 -13.12
N TRP A 313 38.78 -13.57 -13.19
CA TRP A 313 38.87 -12.54 -14.24
C TRP A 313 40.27 -11.89 -14.23
N ILE A 314 40.80 -11.60 -13.04
CA ILE A 314 42.16 -11.09 -12.83
C ILE A 314 43.23 -12.09 -13.26
N ASN A 315 43.11 -13.36 -12.84
CA ASN A 315 44.10 -14.39 -13.13
C ASN A 315 44.18 -14.71 -14.63
N LYS A 316 43.05 -14.69 -15.34
CA LYS A 316 42.96 -14.89 -16.79
C LYS A 316 43.34 -13.65 -17.62
N LYS A 317 43.60 -12.50 -16.98
CA LYS A 317 43.80 -11.19 -17.63
C LYS A 317 42.68 -10.85 -18.63
N GLN A 318 41.42 -10.99 -18.22
CA GLN A 318 40.26 -10.94 -19.14
C GLN A 318 40.14 -9.62 -19.93
N TRP A 319 40.71 -8.51 -19.42
CA TRP A 319 40.86 -7.23 -20.15
C TRP A 319 41.57 -7.34 -21.50
N THR A 320 42.40 -8.37 -21.71
CA THR A 320 43.05 -8.64 -23.00
C THR A 320 42.03 -9.01 -24.07
N VAL A 321 41.02 -9.82 -23.72
CA VAL A 321 39.89 -10.16 -24.59
C VAL A 321 39.08 -8.90 -24.90
N TRP A 322 38.71 -8.12 -23.87
CA TRP A 322 37.97 -6.87 -24.05
C TRP A 322 38.70 -5.88 -24.97
N THR A 323 40.01 -5.73 -24.78
CA THR A 323 40.85 -4.84 -25.58
C THR A 323 40.91 -5.29 -27.05
N GLN A 324 40.96 -6.60 -27.30
CA GLN A 324 40.95 -7.14 -28.67
C GLN A 324 39.57 -7.02 -29.33
N GLU A 325 38.49 -7.28 -28.61
CA GLU A 325 37.12 -7.12 -29.11
C GLU A 325 36.82 -5.65 -29.45
N ARG A 326 37.20 -4.70 -28.58
CA ARG A 326 37.14 -3.25 -28.85
C ARG A 326 37.90 -2.87 -30.13
N ARG A 327 39.14 -3.36 -30.30
CA ARG A 327 39.93 -3.12 -31.52
C ARG A 327 39.25 -3.67 -32.78
N ASN A 328 38.69 -4.88 -32.69
CA ASN A 328 38.00 -5.53 -33.80
C ASN A 328 36.72 -4.77 -34.21
N LEU A 329 35.96 -4.23 -33.24
CA LEU A 329 34.78 -3.40 -33.50
C LEU A 329 35.17 -2.08 -34.19
N ASN A 330 36.11 -1.34 -33.61
CA ASN A 330 36.60 -0.07 -34.18
C ASN A 330 37.18 -0.24 -35.60
N ALA A 331 37.76 -1.40 -35.91
CA ALA A 331 38.26 -1.72 -37.25
C ALA A 331 37.11 -1.96 -38.26
N LYS A 332 36.04 -2.66 -37.85
CA LYS A 332 34.84 -2.87 -38.67
C LYS A 332 34.13 -1.56 -38.97
N GLU A 333 33.93 -0.71 -37.96
CA GLU A 333 33.27 0.60 -38.12
C GLU A 333 33.99 1.49 -39.13
N LYS A 334 35.33 1.55 -39.05
CA LYS A 334 36.15 2.28 -40.03
C LYS A 334 36.02 1.72 -41.44
N ALA A 335 35.96 0.39 -41.60
CA ALA A 335 35.76 -0.23 -42.89
C ALA A 335 34.38 0.09 -43.49
N THR A 336 33.32 0.13 -42.66
CA THR A 336 31.95 0.47 -43.10
C THR A 336 31.72 1.95 -43.37
N VAL A 337 32.56 2.85 -42.85
CA VAL A 337 32.51 4.31 -43.15
C VAL A 337 33.38 4.66 -44.37
N SER A 338 34.25 3.76 -44.82
CA SER A 338 35.16 3.96 -45.96
C SER A 338 34.66 3.29 -47.26
N ALA A 339 33.43 2.77 -47.27
CA ALA A 339 32.78 2.06 -48.36
C ALA A 339 31.43 2.69 -48.67
#